data_AF-A0A4W5QIE1-F1
#
_entry.id   AF-A0A4W5QIE1-F1
#
_cell.length_a   1.000
_cell.length_b   1.000
_cell.length_c   1.000
_cell.angle_alpha   90.00
_cell.angle_beta   90.00
_cell.angle_gamma   90.00
#
_symmetry.space_group_name_H-M   'P 1'
#
loop_
_entity.id
_entity.type
_entity.pdbx_description
1 polymer ?
#
loop_
_entity_poly.entity_id
_entity_poly.type
_entity_poly.pdbx_seq_one_letter_code
_entity_poly.pdbx_strand_id
1 'polypeptide(L)' 'MSFDSVPSRSKVMGWNARSLADYMKRLRLSSCDQVVMKTSMNGARFLKMKDGDLQKFPT' A
#
# COMPACT_ATOMS: atom_id res chain seq x y z
N MET A 1 -16.25 -2.07 12.79
CA MET A 1 -14.93 -1.74 12.22
C MET A 1 -15.15 -0.68 11.17
N SER A 2 -14.72 0.56 11.43
CA SER A 2 -14.97 1.68 10.53
C SER A 2 -14.04 1.63 9.32
N PHE A 3 -14.61 1.38 8.14
CA PHE A 3 -13.97 1.59 6.84
C PHE A 3 -13.74 3.08 6.54
N ASP A 4 -14.09 4.00 7.46
CA ASP A 4 -13.81 5.44 7.39
C ASP A 4 -12.33 5.80 7.18
N SER A 5 -11.42 4.84 7.37
CA SER A 5 -9.98 5.03 7.13
C SER A 5 -9.52 4.61 5.73
N VAL A 6 -10.41 4.15 4.85
CA VAL A 6 -10.06 3.79 3.46
C VAL A 6 -10.01 5.07 2.61
N PRO A 7 -8.83 5.49 2.13
CA PRO A 7 -8.69 6.69 1.33
C PRO A 7 -9.25 6.49 -0.07
N SER A 8 -9.74 7.57 -0.68
CA SER A 8 -10.20 7.55 -2.06
C SER A 8 -9.08 7.19 -3.04
N ARG A 9 -9.44 6.58 -4.18
CA ARG A 9 -8.49 6.21 -5.23
C ARG A 9 -7.62 7.39 -5.68
N SER A 10 -8.21 8.58 -5.84
CA SER A 10 -7.49 9.79 -6.21
C SER A 10 -6.46 10.20 -5.16
N LYS A 11 -6.79 10.07 -3.88
CA LYS A 11 -5.88 10.34 -2.76
C LYS A 11 -4.71 9.34 -2.75
N VAL A 12 -5.00 8.05 -2.91
CA VAL A 12 -3.98 7.00 -2.99
C VAL A 12 -3.10 7.19 -4.22
N MET A 13 -3.63 7.62 -5.37
CA MET A 13 -2.82 7.88 -6.57
C MET A 13 -1.70 8.91 -6.32
N GLY A 14 -1.95 9.90 -5.46
CA GLY A 14 -0.95 10.91 -5.08
C GLY A 14 0.05 10.44 -4.01
N TRP A 15 -0.08 9.23 -3.47
CA TRP A 15 0.80 8.74 -2.42
C TRP A 15 2.15 8.27 -2.95
N ASN A 16 3.20 8.66 -2.24
CA ASN A 16 4.53 8.10 -2.40
C ASN A 16 4.68 6.81 -1.57
N ALA A 17 5.80 6.10 -1.74
CA ALA A 17 6.06 4.84 -1.05
C ALA A 17 6.04 4.99 0.49
N ARG A 18 6.45 6.14 1.03
CA ARG A 18 6.44 6.40 2.47
C ARG A 18 5.02 6.56 3.01
N SER A 19 4.19 7.37 2.36
CA SER A 19 2.77 7.53 2.72
C SER A 19 2.00 6.21 2.63
N LEU A 20 2.29 5.40 1.60
CA LEU A 20 1.70 4.08 1.43
C LEU A 20 2.16 3.09 2.52
N ALA A 21 3.45 3.10 2.86
CA ALA A 21 4.01 2.29 3.95
C ALA A 21 3.41 2.65 5.33
N ASP A 22 3.29 3.95 5.63
CA ASP A 22 2.65 4.40 6.87
C ASP A 22 1.18 3.97 6.94
N TYR A 23 0.47 3.98 5.81
CA TYR A 23 -0.89 3.48 5.75
C TYR A 23 -0.98 1.97 6.04
N MET A 24 -0.10 1.17 5.44
CA MET A 24 -0.03 -0.27 5.72
C MET A 24 0.29 -0.56 7.20
N LYS A 25 1.18 0.21 7.82
CA LYS A 25 1.44 0.12 9.27
C LYS A 25 0.22 0.42 10.11
N ARG A 26 -0.58 1.43 9.75
CA ARG A 26 -1.86 1.74 10.43
C ARG A 26 -2.86 0.60 10.33
N LEU A 27 -2.85 -0.13 9.21
CA LEU A 27 -3.64 -1.35 9.01
C LEU A 27 -3.07 -2.58 9.73
N ARG A 28 -1.97 -2.43 10.49
CA ARG A 28 -1.22 -3.51 11.15
C ARG A 28 -0.65 -4.54 10.17
N LEU A 29 -0.43 -4.13 8.92
CA LEU A 29 0.23 -4.91 7.87
C LEU A 29 1.74 -4.62 7.83
N SER A 30 2.39 -4.85 8.98
CA SER A 30 3.80 -4.49 9.28
C SER A 30 4.85 -5.18 8.39
N SER A 31 4.44 -6.16 7.60
CA SER A 31 5.27 -6.88 6.64
C SER A 31 5.08 -6.35 5.22
N CYS A 32 3.91 -5.76 4.93
CA CYS A 32 3.60 -5.16 3.64
C CYS A 32 4.27 -3.78 3.46
N ASP A 33 4.43 -3.00 4.53
CA ASP A 33 5.12 -1.69 4.44
C ASP A 33 6.61 -1.86 4.09
N GLN A 34 7.24 -2.93 4.56
CA GLN A 34 8.61 -3.32 4.19
C GLN A 34 8.70 -3.59 2.69
N VAL A 35 7.75 -4.35 2.13
CA VAL A 35 7.70 -4.65 0.69
C VAL A 35 7.48 -3.39 -0.12
N VAL A 36 6.58 -2.51 0.34
CA VAL A 36 6.32 -1.21 -0.30
C VAL A 36 7.56 -0.34 -0.33
N MET A 37 8.29 -0.23 0.78
CA MET A 37 9.54 0.52 0.84
C MET A 37 10.62 -0.10 -0.05
N LYS A 38 10.80 -1.43 0.02
CA LYS A 38 11.81 -2.17 -0.74
C LYS A 38 11.60 -2.09 -2.25
N THR A 39 10.35 -2.13 -2.69
CA THR A 39 9.96 -2.05 -4.12
C THR A 39 9.73 -0.61 -4.59
N SER A 40 9.90 0.38 -3.69
CA SER A 40 9.53 1.79 -3.92
C SER A 40 8.12 1.92 -4.52
N MET A 41 7.17 1.14 -3.99
CA MET A 41 5.82 1.10 -4.49
C MET A 41 5.08 2.38 -4.10
N ASN A 42 4.73 3.21 -5.08
CA ASN A 42 3.86 4.36 -4.88
C ASN A 42 2.38 3.94 -4.98
N GLY A 43 1.49 4.83 -4.57
CA GLY A 43 0.06 4.51 -4.56
C GLY A 43 -0.54 4.32 -5.96
N ALA A 44 0.00 4.97 -7.00
CA ALA A 44 -0.41 4.69 -8.38
C ALA A 44 -0.09 3.25 -8.82
N ARG A 45 1.08 2.72 -8.43
CA ARG A 45 1.48 1.33 -8.70
C ARG A 45 0.71 0.35 -7.83
N PHE A 46 0.46 0.69 -6.57
CA PHE A 46 -0.39 -0.08 -5.66
C PHE A 46 -1.80 -0.28 -6.22
N LEU A 47 -2.44 0.79 -6.72
CA LEU A 47 -3.76 0.73 -7.36
C LEU A 47 -3.79 -0.01 -8.70
N LYS A 48 -2.62 -0.27 -9.27
CA LYS A 48 -2.41 -1.02 -10.52
C LYS A 48 -1.72 -2.37 -10.25
N MET A 49 -1.66 -2.82 -8.99
CA MET A 49 -1.07 -4.12 -8.68
C MET A 49 -1.81 -5.22 -9.44
N LYS A 50 -1.03 -6.13 -9.98
CA LYS A 50 -1.51 -7.37 -10.61
C LYS A 50 -1.17 -8.54 -9.69
N ASP A 51 -1.72 -9.71 -9.95
CA ASP A 51 -1.40 -10.95 -9.22
C ASP A 51 0.10 -11.22 -9.05
N GLY A 52 0.91 -10.88 -10.07
CA GLY A 52 2.37 -11.02 -9.99
C GLY A 52 3.05 -10.10 -8.98
N ASP A 53 2.44 -8.95 -8.65
CA ASP A 53 2.93 -8.07 -7.58
C ASP A 53 2.37 -8.49 -6.22
N LEU A 54 1.16 -9.06 -6.16
CA LEU A 54 0.57 -9.63 -4.95
C LEU A 54 1.40 -10.81 -4.42
N GLN A 55 2.00 -11.63 -5.29
CA GLN A 55 2.92 -12.70 -4.88
C GLN A 55 4.17 -12.23 -4.13
N LYS A 56 4.54 -10.95 -4.23
CA LYS A 56 5.67 -10.37 -3.48
C LYS A 56 5.29 -9.95 -2.07
N PHE A 57 3.98 -9.87 -1.79
CA PHE A 57 3.48 -9.59 -0.47
C PHE A 57 3.32 -10.92 0.29
N PRO A 58 3.71 -10.96 1.57
CA PRO A 58 3.51 -12.15 2.39
C PRO A 58 2.01 -12.40 2.58
N THR A 59 1.58 -13.63 2.29
CA THR A 59 0.25 -14.18 2.61
C THR A 59 0.08 -14.45 4.10
#